data_AF-A0A0B7AP81-F1
#
_entry.id   AF-A0A0B7AP81-F1
#
_cell.length_a   1.000
_cell.length_b   1.000
_cell.length_c   1.000
_cell.angle_alpha   90.00
_cell.angle_beta   90.00
_cell.angle_gamma   90.00
#
_symmetry.space_group_name_H-M   'P 1'
#
loop_
_entity.id
_entity.type
_entity.pdbx_description
1 polymer ?
#
loop_
_entity_poly.entity_id
_entity_poly.type
_entity_poly.pdbx_seq_one_letter_code
_entity_poly.pdbx_strand_id
1 'polypeptide(L)'
;MFLFMKILLMFVIFGCHGYMNGDASNNVSLKKSRIYGPGLQTDLLLPVRYFFIQLVSKNGFNLTDSVGEGVVTATIAPLSGPRVRIWTQVLDRHDGSYVVRYRLYATISDLQISVQINGRHIAESPYQLKG
;
A
#
# COMPACT_ATOMS: atom_id res chain seq x y z
N MET A 1 -22.91 -6.31 39.12
CA MET A 1 -23.83 -6.34 37.95
C MET A 1 -23.60 -5.17 36.96
N PHE A 2 -22.40 -4.57 36.88
CA PHE A 2 -22.08 -3.53 35.88
C PHE A 2 -20.85 -3.87 35.02
N LEU A 3 -20.16 -4.98 35.32
CA LEU A 3 -18.94 -5.40 34.63
C LEU A 3 -19.22 -6.26 33.39
N PHE A 4 -20.28 -7.08 33.42
CA PHE A 4 -20.68 -7.94 32.29
C PHE A 4 -21.22 -7.15 31.08
N MET A 5 -21.82 -5.98 31.31
CA MET A 5 -22.41 -5.16 30.24
C MET A 5 -21.37 -4.32 29.47
N LYS A 6 -20.16 -4.14 30.02
CA LYS A 6 -19.04 -3.50 29.30
C LYS A 6 -18.30 -4.46 28.37
N ILE A 7 -18.25 -5.75 28.70
CA ILE A 7 -17.61 -6.78 27.87
C ILE A 7 -18.43 -7.03 26.60
N LEU A 8 -19.77 -6.99 26.70
CA LEU A 8 -20.65 -7.11 25.53
C LEU A 8 -20.49 -5.92 24.57
N LEU A 9 -20.30 -4.70 25.08
CA LEU A 9 -20.09 -3.51 24.26
C LEU A 9 -18.74 -3.51 23.52
N MET A 10 -17.71 -4.17 24.10
CA MET A 10 -16.40 -4.26 23.46
C MET A 10 -16.37 -5.28 22.31
N PHE A 11 -17.19 -6.33 22.38
CA PHE A 11 -17.32 -7.31 21.30
C PHE A 11 -18.06 -6.77 20.07
N VAL A 12 -19.03 -5.86 20.25
CA VAL A 12 -19.76 -5.26 19.12
C VAL A 12 -18.87 -4.31 18.31
N ILE A 13 -17.91 -3.63 18.95
CA ILE A 13 -16.96 -2.75 18.24
C ILE A 13 -15.91 -3.58 17.46
N PHE A 14 -15.51 -4.75 17.98
CA PHE A 14 -14.58 -5.65 17.29
C PHE A 14 -15.26 -6.50 16.19
N GLY A 15 -16.55 -6.78 16.32
CA GLY A 15 -17.30 -7.60 15.37
C GLY A 15 -17.68 -6.92 14.05
N CYS A 16 -17.61 -5.58 13.96
CA CYS A 16 -18.06 -4.84 12.77
C CYS A 16 -16.93 -4.35 11.85
N HIS A 17 -15.66 -4.38 12.27
CA HIS A 17 -14.54 -4.02 11.38
C HIS A 17 -14.17 -5.10 10.35
N GLY A 18 -14.84 -6.25 10.38
CA GLY A 18 -14.69 -7.34 9.42
C GLY A 18 -15.83 -7.44 8.42
N TYR A 19 -16.45 -6.33 8.01
CA TYR A 19 -17.50 -6.35 6.99
C TYR A 19 -17.00 -5.83 5.64
N MET A 20 -16.93 -6.77 4.68
CA MET A 20 -17.03 -6.56 3.23
C MET A 20 -15.86 -5.84 2.52
N ASN A 21 -14.69 -6.46 2.43
CA ASN A 21 -13.68 -6.10 1.41
C ASN A 21 -13.33 -7.29 0.50
N GLY A 22 -14.36 -7.99 0.03
CA GLY A 22 -14.21 -9.25 -0.69
C GLY A 22 -14.98 -9.30 -1.99
N ASP A 23 -14.73 -8.38 -2.94
CA ASP A 23 -15.01 -8.70 -4.35
C ASP A 23 -14.30 -7.80 -5.38
N ALA A 24 -14.17 -6.50 -5.12
CA ALA A 24 -13.56 -5.57 -6.10
C ALA A 24 -12.08 -5.89 -6.40
N SER A 25 -11.33 -6.29 -5.37
CA SER A 25 -9.92 -6.72 -5.53
C SER A 25 -9.76 -7.99 -6.37
N ASN A 26 -10.82 -8.79 -6.50
CA ASN A 26 -10.80 -10.07 -7.21
C ASN A 26 -10.73 -9.89 -8.73
N ASN A 27 -11.19 -8.75 -9.25
CA ASN A 27 -11.09 -8.39 -10.66
C ASN A 27 -9.73 -7.75 -11.03
N VAL A 28 -8.87 -7.44 -10.05
CA VAL A 28 -7.57 -6.82 -10.30
C VAL A 28 -6.59 -7.84 -10.90
N SER A 29 -5.88 -7.43 -11.95
CA SER A 29 -4.74 -8.15 -12.49
C SER A 29 -3.46 -7.66 -11.83
N LEU A 30 -2.85 -8.51 -11.00
CA LEU A 30 -1.62 -8.18 -10.29
C LEU A 30 -0.47 -7.84 -11.24
N LYS A 31 -0.31 -8.61 -12.33
CA LYS A 31 0.78 -8.41 -13.31
C LYS A 31 0.58 -7.22 -14.25
N LYS A 32 -0.67 -6.93 -14.63
CA LYS A 32 -0.96 -5.83 -15.57
C LYS A 32 -1.07 -4.47 -14.89
N SER A 33 -1.26 -4.46 -13.57
CA SER A 33 -1.22 -3.23 -12.77
C SER A 33 0.14 -2.55 -12.91
N ARG A 34 0.17 -1.22 -12.82
CA ARG A 34 1.36 -0.41 -13.11
C ARG A 34 1.76 0.40 -11.90
N ILE A 35 3.05 0.54 -11.69
CA ILE A 35 3.62 1.39 -10.65
C ILE A 35 4.62 2.31 -11.32
N TYR A 36 4.51 3.62 -11.07
CA TYR A 36 5.33 4.63 -11.74
C TYR A 36 5.43 5.89 -10.89
N GLY A 37 6.45 6.71 -11.13
CA GLY A 37 6.61 8.01 -10.47
C GLY A 37 7.99 8.23 -9.87
N PRO A 38 8.26 9.45 -9.39
CA PRO A 38 9.61 9.87 -8.99
C PRO A 38 10.11 9.15 -7.74
N GLY A 39 9.21 8.69 -6.86
CA GLY A 39 9.57 7.93 -5.65
C GLY A 39 10.12 6.52 -5.89
N LEU A 40 10.28 6.10 -7.15
CA LEU A 40 11.00 4.87 -7.52
C LEU A 40 12.41 5.17 -8.04
N GLN A 41 12.84 6.43 -8.01
CA GLN A 41 14.16 6.86 -8.47
C GLN A 41 15.12 7.06 -7.29
N THR A 42 16.41 6.81 -7.52
CA THR A 42 17.46 6.86 -6.49
C THR A 42 18.06 8.26 -6.33
N ASP A 43 18.06 9.05 -7.40
CA ASP A 43 18.61 10.41 -7.52
C ASP A 43 17.66 11.53 -7.03
N LEU A 44 16.53 11.16 -6.41
CA LEU A 44 15.53 12.11 -5.97
C LEU A 44 15.86 12.73 -4.59
N LEU A 45 16.14 14.04 -4.59
CA LEU A 45 16.46 14.84 -3.39
C LEU A 45 15.23 15.42 -2.67
N LEU A 46 14.07 14.75 -2.74
CA LEU A 46 12.86 15.20 -2.04
C LEU A 46 12.77 14.62 -0.63
N PRO A 47 12.44 15.44 0.40
CA PRO A 47 12.23 14.94 1.77
C PRO A 47 11.10 13.92 1.89
N VAL A 48 10.04 14.11 1.11
CA VAL A 48 8.92 13.17 0.98
C VAL A 48 8.86 12.73 -0.47
N ARG A 49 8.91 11.43 -0.69
CA ARG A 49 8.89 10.80 -2.01
C ARG A 49 7.52 10.17 -2.24
N TYR A 50 7.11 10.10 -3.50
CA TYR A 50 5.83 9.52 -3.85
C TYR A 50 5.85 8.81 -5.20
N PHE A 51 5.00 7.81 -5.34
CA PHE A 51 4.75 7.13 -6.60
C PHE A 51 3.27 6.77 -6.70
N PHE A 52 2.85 6.49 -7.93
CA PHE A 52 1.49 6.15 -8.29
C PHE A 52 1.37 4.66 -8.55
N ILE A 53 0.20 4.13 -8.25
CA ILE A 53 -0.22 2.78 -8.60
C ILE A 53 -1.49 2.92 -9.44
N GLN A 54 -1.48 2.37 -10.65
CA GLN A 54 -2.68 2.24 -11.47
C GLN A 54 -3.11 0.77 -11.48
N LEU A 55 -4.31 0.48 -10.97
CA LEU A 55 -4.86 -0.86 -11.04
C LEU A 55 -5.46 -1.13 -12.42
N VAL A 56 -5.25 -2.35 -12.88
CA VAL A 56 -5.74 -2.84 -14.17
C VAL A 56 -6.56 -4.10 -13.92
N SER A 57 -7.74 -4.17 -14.53
CA SER A 57 -8.61 -5.35 -14.49
C SER A 57 -7.97 -6.56 -15.18
N LYS A 58 -8.48 -7.76 -14.92
CA LYS A 58 -8.10 -9.00 -15.65
C LYS A 58 -8.24 -8.84 -17.17
N ASN A 59 -9.26 -8.08 -17.60
CA ASN A 59 -9.54 -7.77 -19.00
C ASN A 59 -8.55 -6.78 -19.62
N GLY A 60 -7.68 -6.15 -18.84
CA GLY A 60 -6.65 -5.22 -19.33
C GLY A 60 -7.07 -3.75 -19.35
N PHE A 61 -8.27 -3.42 -18.88
CA PHE A 61 -8.72 -2.04 -18.73
C PHE A 61 -8.28 -1.46 -17.39
N ASN A 62 -7.92 -0.18 -17.37
CA ASN A 62 -7.71 0.56 -16.13
C ASN A 62 -9.00 0.54 -15.30
N LEU A 63 -8.87 0.28 -14.00
CA LEU A 63 -9.98 0.48 -13.09
C LEU A 63 -10.23 1.98 -12.92
N THR A 64 -11.52 2.34 -12.84
CA THR A 64 -12.01 3.71 -12.65
C THR A 64 -12.62 3.93 -11.28
N ASP A 65 -12.76 2.87 -10.50
CA ASP A 65 -13.35 2.88 -9.16
C ASP A 65 -12.34 2.35 -8.15
N SER A 66 -12.48 2.80 -6.90
CA SER A 66 -11.74 2.26 -5.76
C SER A 66 -12.01 0.76 -5.61
N VAL A 67 -10.97 -0.01 -5.27
CA VAL A 67 -11.12 -1.42 -4.87
C VAL A 67 -11.26 -1.61 -3.36
N GLY A 68 -11.31 -0.51 -2.60
CA GLY A 68 -11.39 -0.47 -1.15
C GLY A 68 -10.15 0.14 -0.50
N GLU A 69 -10.36 0.82 0.63
CA GLU A 69 -9.27 1.34 1.45
C GLU A 69 -8.54 0.19 2.15
N GLY A 70 -7.20 0.27 2.23
CA GLY A 70 -6.36 -0.74 2.87
C GLY A 70 -6.12 -2.03 2.06
N VAL A 71 -6.76 -2.20 0.90
CA VAL A 71 -6.54 -3.36 0.01
C VAL A 71 -5.14 -3.34 -0.60
N VAL A 72 -4.67 -2.16 -1.00
CA VAL A 72 -3.31 -1.94 -1.48
C VAL A 72 -2.41 -1.60 -0.29
N THR A 73 -1.35 -2.37 -0.12
CA THR A 73 -0.34 -2.13 0.92
C THR A 73 1.01 -1.85 0.29
N ALA A 74 1.78 -0.94 0.91
CA ALA A 74 3.13 -0.63 0.51
C ALA A 74 4.05 -0.64 1.73
N THR A 75 5.13 -1.41 1.64
CA THR A 75 6.16 -1.54 2.66
C THR A 75 7.49 -1.09 2.07
N ILE A 76 8.14 -0.15 2.74
CA ILE A 76 9.47 0.33 2.37
C ILE A 76 10.42 -0.06 3.49
N ALA A 77 11.51 -0.73 3.13
CA ALA A 77 12.54 -1.17 4.06
C ALA A 77 13.94 -0.91 3.48
N PRO A 78 14.97 -0.70 4.30
CA PRO A 78 16.36 -0.74 3.85
C PRO A 78 16.67 -2.12 3.26
N LEU A 79 17.38 -2.16 2.12
CA LEU A 79 17.82 -3.44 1.52
C LEU A 79 18.94 -4.08 2.36
N SER A 80 19.78 -3.25 2.96
CA SER A 80 20.87 -3.65 3.85
C SER A 80 21.06 -2.60 4.95
N GLY A 81 21.79 -2.97 6.01
CA GLY A 81 22.12 -2.04 7.11
C GLY A 81 21.08 -1.98 8.24
N PRO A 82 21.20 -0.98 9.13
CA PRO A 82 20.35 -0.87 10.31
C PRO A 82 18.90 -0.53 9.94
N ARG A 83 17.96 -0.95 10.79
CA ARG A 83 16.56 -0.55 10.65
C ARG A 83 16.44 0.95 10.84
N VAL A 84 15.83 1.61 9.87
CA VAL A 84 15.54 3.05 9.92
C VAL A 84 14.05 3.26 10.01
N ARG A 85 13.65 4.32 10.71
CA ARG A 85 12.27 4.78 10.73
C ARG A 85 11.89 5.32 9.35
N ILE A 86 10.88 4.72 8.74
CA ILE A 86 10.30 5.16 7.48
C ILE A 86 8.81 5.41 7.73
N TRP A 87 8.34 6.60 7.44
CA TRP A 87 6.91 6.88 7.44
C TRP A 87 6.37 6.58 6.05
N THR A 88 5.26 5.85 5.97
CA THR A 88 4.62 5.43 4.73
C THR A 88 3.12 5.63 4.83
N GLN A 89 2.51 6.11 3.76
CA GLN A 89 1.07 6.23 3.64
C GLN A 89 0.64 5.83 2.22
N VAL A 90 -0.41 5.01 2.13
CA VAL A 90 -1.09 4.69 0.88
C VAL A 90 -2.41 5.46 0.89
N LEU A 91 -2.64 6.27 -0.15
CA LEU A 91 -3.86 7.05 -0.33
C LEU A 91 -4.62 6.50 -1.53
N ASP A 92 -5.88 6.16 -1.32
CA ASP A 92 -6.82 5.87 -2.39
C ASP A 92 -7.30 7.17 -3.02
N ARG A 93 -7.23 7.28 -4.35
CA ARG A 93 -7.75 8.44 -5.08
C ARG A 93 -9.21 8.28 -5.51
N HIS A 94 -9.79 7.12 -5.24
CA HIS A 94 -11.14 6.72 -5.61
C HIS A 94 -11.41 6.67 -7.11
N ASP A 95 -10.36 6.63 -7.93
CA ASP A 95 -10.41 6.53 -9.40
C ASP A 95 -9.72 5.27 -9.94
N GLY A 96 -9.53 4.25 -9.09
CA GLY A 96 -8.75 3.05 -9.40
C GLY A 96 -7.23 3.25 -9.38
N SER A 97 -6.77 4.45 -9.01
CA SER A 97 -5.37 4.75 -8.75
C SER A 97 -5.10 5.04 -7.26
N TYR A 98 -3.85 4.84 -6.85
CA TYR A 98 -3.38 5.10 -5.50
C TYR A 98 -2.12 5.95 -5.53
N VAL A 99 -1.92 6.77 -4.48
CA VAL A 99 -0.68 7.51 -4.24
C VAL A 99 -0.02 6.94 -3.01
N VAL A 100 1.21 6.45 -3.16
CA VAL A 100 2.04 6.07 -2.03
C VAL A 100 2.98 7.21 -1.73
N ARG A 101 3.02 7.65 -0.48
CA ARG A 101 3.96 8.66 0.04
C ARG A 101 4.84 8.02 1.09
N TYR A 102 6.13 8.31 1.05
CA TYR A 102 7.04 7.88 2.11
C TYR A 102 8.10 8.92 2.42
N ARG A 103 8.56 8.92 3.68
CA ARG A 103 9.58 9.80 4.21
C ARG A 103 10.63 8.98 4.96
N LEU A 104 11.88 9.17 4.58
CA LEU A 104 13.03 8.61 5.28
C LEU A 104 13.45 9.58 6.40
N TYR A 105 13.67 9.06 7.60
CA TYR A 105 14.21 9.84 8.73
C TYR A 105 15.72 9.69 8.92
N ALA A 106 16.38 8.97 8.03
CA ALA A 106 17.83 8.90 7.94
C ALA A 106 18.27 8.73 6.47
N THR A 107 19.53 9.03 6.21
CA THR A 107 20.14 8.84 4.88
C THR A 107 20.36 7.36 4.62
N ILE A 108 19.64 6.82 3.62
CA ILE A 108 19.79 5.44 3.13
C ILE A 108 19.80 5.51 1.61
N SER A 109 20.81 4.88 1.01
CA SER A 109 20.92 4.73 -0.45
C SER A 109 20.10 3.56 -0.96
N ASP A 110 20.12 2.43 -0.25
CA ASP A 110 19.53 1.18 -0.72
C ASP A 110 18.18 0.86 -0.07
N LEU A 111 17.11 0.83 -0.86
CA LEU A 111 15.75 0.60 -0.40
C LEU A 111 15.09 -0.54 -1.18
N GLN A 112 14.28 -1.33 -0.49
CA GLN A 112 13.32 -2.24 -1.09
C GLN A 112 11.90 -1.69 -0.90
N ILE A 113 11.18 -1.54 -2.00
CA ILE A 113 9.77 -1.12 -2.03
C ILE A 113 8.92 -2.31 -2.44
N SER A 114 8.13 -2.82 -1.50
CA SER A 114 7.20 -3.92 -1.70
C SER A 114 5.78 -3.39 -1.73
N VAL A 115 5.14 -3.42 -2.90
CA VAL A 115 3.71 -3.11 -3.08
C VAL A 115 2.93 -4.39 -3.30
N GLN A 116 1.83 -4.55 -2.57
CA GLN A 116 1.02 -5.76 -2.55
C GLN A 116 -0.48 -5.48 -2.55
N ILE A 117 -1.26 -6.43 -3.04
CA ILE A 117 -2.72 -6.53 -2.89
C ILE A 117 -3.04 -7.88 -2.28
N ASN A 118 -3.75 -7.90 -1.16
CA ASN A 118 -4.09 -9.12 -0.43
C ASN A 118 -2.86 -10.03 -0.18
N GLY A 119 -1.72 -9.43 0.21
CA GLY A 119 -0.46 -10.13 0.48
C GLY A 119 0.32 -10.61 -0.76
N ARG A 120 -0.13 -10.29 -1.98
CA ARG A 120 0.55 -10.67 -3.22
C ARG A 120 1.16 -9.47 -3.91
N HIS A 121 2.39 -9.60 -4.39
CA HIS A 121 3.08 -8.55 -5.13
C HIS A 121 2.35 -8.18 -6.43
N ILE A 122 2.36 -6.89 -6.76
CA ILE A 122 1.77 -6.35 -7.99
C ILE A 122 2.83 -5.67 -8.87
N ALA A 123 2.57 -5.60 -10.16
CA ALA A 123 3.52 -5.12 -11.16
C ALA A 123 4.87 -5.86 -11.03
N GLU A 124 5.98 -5.12 -11.02
CA GLU A 124 7.34 -5.65 -10.86
C GLU A 124 7.82 -5.63 -9.39
N SER A 125 6.91 -5.37 -8.44
CA SER A 125 7.23 -5.41 -7.01
C SER A 125 7.80 -6.78 -6.62
N PRO A 126 8.84 -6.84 -5.76
CA PRO A 126 9.48 -5.72 -5.08
C PRO A 126 10.49 -4.96 -5.96
N TYR A 127 10.55 -3.64 -5.80
CA TYR A 127 11.55 -2.78 -6.43
C TYR A 127 12.77 -2.63 -5.52
N GLN A 128 13.96 -2.85 -6.06
CA GLN A 128 15.22 -2.60 -5.36
C GLN A 128 15.85 -1.32 -5.92
N LEU A 129 15.86 -0.28 -5.09
CA LEU A 129 16.51 0.98 -5.39
C LEU A 129 17.91 0.92 -4.81
N LYS A 130 18.93 1.04 -5.65
CA LYS A 130 20.34 1.06 -5.24
C LYS A 130 20.93 2.43 -5.57
N GLY A 131 21.53 3.08 -4.58
CA GLY A 131 22.03 4.45 -4.67
C GLY A 131 23.54 4.55 -4.47
#